data_AF-A0A6S7JZT1-F1
#
_entry.id   AF-A0A6S7JZT1-F1
#
_cell.length_a   1.000
_cell.length_b   1.000
_cell.length_c   1.000
_cell.angle_alpha   90.00
_cell.angle_beta   90.00
_cell.angle_gamma   90.00
#
_symmetry.space_group_name_H-M   'P 1'
#
loop_
_entity.id
_entity.type
_entity.pdbx_description
1 polymer ?
#
loop_
_entity_poly.entity_id
_entity_poly.type
_entity_poly.pdbx_seq_one_letter_code
_entity_poly.pdbx_strand_id
1 'polypeptide(L)'
;MERYTVLTDSIMYDILRNESGDPRMLEARKLLLKIQRRELYKFCGQTQPGSETDFPSESEIVDDLVSISEGALKAEQIFVSIVNIHFGMKHKDPVDAVVFYNKSYQPFKVRKEQVSQILPQKFHERYVRVYAKSREDSVTMRRCFEAWCSNKGYPVPHILEGDCTRYSSPAPNLIQGSNHGAVASVVRSLKL
;
A
#
# COMPACT_ATOMS: atom_id res chain seq x y z
N MET A 1 25.77 5.40 -26.14
CA MET A 1 25.56 5.49 -24.67
C MET A 1 25.91 6.85 -24.08
N GLU A 2 26.68 7.71 -24.76
CA GLU A 2 27.14 9.03 -24.23
C GLU A 2 26.04 9.96 -23.69
N ARG A 3 24.83 9.96 -24.27
CA ARG A 3 23.72 10.76 -23.72
C ARG A 3 23.13 10.20 -22.44
N TYR A 4 23.19 8.88 -22.26
CA TYR A 4 22.66 8.22 -21.05
C TYR A 4 23.60 8.40 -19.85
N THR A 5 24.90 8.59 -20.09
CA THR A 5 25.87 8.83 -19.01
C THR A 5 25.68 10.17 -18.31
N VAL A 6 25.03 11.13 -18.98
CA VAL A 6 24.70 12.45 -18.40
C VAL A 6 23.25 12.55 -17.90
N LEU A 7 22.40 11.59 -18.25
CA LEU A 7 21.01 11.56 -17.79
C LEU A 7 20.96 11.04 -16.35
N THR A 8 21.01 11.97 -15.40
CA THR A 8 20.96 11.69 -13.97
C THR A 8 19.83 12.47 -13.31
N ASP A 9 19.63 12.27 -12.01
CA ASP A 9 18.68 13.02 -11.19
C ASP A 9 18.94 14.55 -11.21
N SER A 10 20.09 15.00 -11.71
CA SER A 10 20.38 16.41 -11.99
C SER A 10 19.31 17.08 -12.86
N ILE A 11 18.63 16.30 -13.72
CA ILE A 11 17.58 16.78 -14.62
C ILE A 11 16.46 17.52 -13.87
N MET A 12 16.14 17.11 -12.64
CA MET A 12 15.14 17.81 -11.82
C MET A 12 15.59 19.24 -11.52
N TYR A 13 16.86 19.45 -11.19
CA TYR A 13 17.43 20.78 -10.97
C TYR A 13 17.57 21.57 -12.27
N ASP A 14 17.91 20.89 -13.37
CA ASP A 14 18.03 21.54 -14.68
C ASP A 14 16.68 22.10 -15.14
N ILE A 15 15.58 21.36 -14.94
CA ILE A 15 14.20 21.84 -15.19
C ILE A 15 13.85 23.01 -14.29
N LEU A 16 14.19 22.94 -12.99
CA LEU A 16 13.89 24.00 -12.03
C LEU A 16 14.64 25.30 -12.34
N ARG A 17 15.91 25.20 -12.78
CA ARG A 17 16.76 26.34 -13.16
C ARG A 17 16.47 26.86 -14.56
N ASN A 18 15.73 26.12 -15.39
CA ASN A 18 15.43 26.53 -16.75
C ASN A 18 14.47 27.74 -16.74
N GLU A 19 14.91 28.83 -17.38
CA GLU A 19 14.15 30.08 -17.50
C GLU A 19 13.48 30.26 -18.87
N SER A 20 13.53 29.23 -19.73
CA SER A 20 12.86 29.27 -21.03
C SER A 20 11.35 29.50 -20.88
N GLY A 21 10.79 30.31 -21.79
CA GLY A 21 9.35 30.59 -21.87
C GLY A 21 8.52 29.50 -22.55
N ASP A 22 9.11 28.34 -22.90
CA ASP A 22 8.35 27.23 -23.50
C ASP A 22 7.24 26.75 -22.53
N PRO A 23 5.96 26.74 -22.96
CA PRO A 23 4.84 26.28 -22.14
C PRO A 23 5.06 24.91 -21.50
N ARG A 24 5.71 23.98 -22.20
CA ARG A 24 5.99 22.63 -21.70
C ARG A 24 6.98 22.63 -20.54
N MET A 25 7.98 23.50 -20.62
CA MET A 25 8.98 23.68 -19.57
C MET A 25 8.36 24.34 -18.33
N LEU A 26 7.49 25.32 -18.55
CA LEU A 26 6.75 25.99 -17.47
C LEU A 26 5.85 25.02 -16.70
N GLU A 27 5.15 24.12 -17.40
CA GLU A 27 4.31 23.10 -16.77
C GLU A 27 5.13 22.12 -15.93
N ALA A 28 6.22 21.58 -16.48
CA ALA A 28 7.12 20.68 -15.75
C ALA A 28 7.70 21.34 -14.50
N ARG A 29 8.17 22.58 -14.63
CA ARG A 29 8.69 23.38 -13.51
C ARG A 29 7.62 23.61 -12.44
N LYS A 30 6.38 23.94 -12.84
CA LYS A 30 5.25 24.11 -11.93
C LYS A 30 4.97 22.83 -11.14
N LEU A 31 5.02 21.66 -11.76
CA LEU A 31 4.82 20.38 -11.08
C LEU A 31 5.92 20.10 -10.03
N LEU A 32 7.19 20.32 -10.38
CA LEU A 32 8.31 20.13 -9.44
C LEU A 32 8.24 21.11 -8.25
N LEU A 33 7.82 22.35 -8.47
CA LEU A 33 7.59 23.32 -7.40
C LEU A 33 6.47 22.88 -6.45
N LYS A 34 5.39 22.28 -6.96
CA LYS A 34 4.35 21.68 -6.11
C LYS A 34 4.91 20.55 -5.23
N ILE A 35 5.81 19.73 -5.78
CA ILE A 35 6.49 18.67 -5.00
C ILE A 35 7.33 19.28 -3.87
N GLN A 36 8.15 20.31 -4.17
CA GLN A 36 8.96 20.99 -3.15
C GLN A 36 8.12 21.64 -2.05
N ARG A 37 6.95 22.21 -2.41
CA ARG A 37 5.99 22.80 -1.46
C ARG A 37 5.10 21.79 -0.75
N ARG A 38 5.26 20.49 -1.03
CA ARG A 38 4.42 19.41 -0.52
C ARG A 38 2.92 19.56 -0.89
N GLU A 39 2.63 20.26 -1.99
CA GLU A 39 1.31 20.39 -2.61
C GLU A 39 0.99 19.14 -3.46
N LEU A 40 1.09 17.97 -2.84
CA LEU A 40 0.90 16.67 -3.48
C LEU A 40 -0.58 16.32 -3.64
N TYR A 41 -0.86 15.43 -4.57
CA TYR A 41 -2.18 14.78 -4.69
C TYR A 41 -2.56 14.12 -3.36
N LYS A 42 -3.85 14.20 -3.03
CA LYS A 42 -4.37 13.69 -1.76
C LYS A 42 -4.77 12.24 -1.92
N PHE A 43 -4.14 11.37 -1.14
CA PHE A 43 -4.55 9.99 -1.00
C PHE A 43 -5.98 9.92 -0.44
N CYS A 44 -6.87 9.23 -1.15
CA CYS A 44 -8.27 9.09 -0.78
C CYS A 44 -8.57 7.71 -0.21
N GLY A 45 -7.87 6.67 -0.66
CA GLY A 45 -8.01 5.36 -0.04
C GLY A 45 -7.29 4.27 -0.82
N GLN A 46 -7.27 3.09 -0.21
CA GLN A 46 -6.77 1.87 -0.81
C GLN A 46 -7.76 0.73 -0.57
N THR A 47 -8.03 -0.05 -1.61
CA THR A 47 -8.72 -1.34 -1.48
C THR A 47 -7.92 -2.44 -2.17
N GLN A 48 -8.25 -3.69 -1.82
CA GLN A 48 -7.70 -4.89 -2.44
C GLN A 48 -8.84 -5.69 -3.07
N PRO A 49 -9.03 -5.59 -4.39
CA PRO A 49 -9.91 -6.50 -5.11
C PRO A 49 -9.45 -7.93 -4.87
N GLY A 50 -10.31 -8.78 -4.31
CA GLY A 50 -9.95 -10.14 -3.90
C GLY A 50 -9.68 -11.11 -5.06
N SER A 51 -10.07 -10.73 -6.29
CA SER A 51 -9.93 -11.52 -7.51
C SER A 51 -8.68 -11.13 -8.29
N GLU A 52 -7.87 -12.11 -8.70
CA GLU A 52 -6.74 -11.87 -9.60
C GLU A 52 -7.16 -11.85 -11.08
N THR A 53 -8.23 -12.56 -11.44
CA THR A 53 -8.70 -12.71 -12.83
C THR A 53 -9.63 -11.59 -13.28
N ASP A 54 -10.37 -11.02 -12.35
CA ASP A 54 -11.36 -9.95 -12.59
C ASP A 54 -10.94 -8.70 -11.82
N PHE A 55 -9.85 -8.08 -12.27
CA PHE A 55 -9.29 -6.88 -11.64
C PHE A 55 -9.59 -5.67 -12.53
N PRO A 56 -10.24 -4.62 -11.99
CA PRO A 56 -10.70 -3.48 -12.80
C PRO A 56 -9.52 -2.68 -13.36
N SER A 57 -9.68 -2.14 -14.57
CA SER A 57 -8.69 -1.25 -15.19
C SER A 57 -8.74 0.16 -14.60
N GLU A 58 -7.65 0.93 -14.73
CA GLU A 58 -7.60 2.30 -14.20
C GLU A 58 -8.67 3.20 -14.84
N SER A 59 -8.94 3.02 -16.13
CA SER A 59 -9.99 3.76 -16.85
C SER A 59 -11.40 3.40 -16.34
N GLU A 60 -11.70 2.11 -16.15
CA GLU A 60 -12.98 1.67 -15.60
C GLU A 60 -13.25 2.27 -14.21
N ILE A 61 -12.21 2.29 -13.36
CA ILE A 61 -12.32 2.86 -12.01
C ILE A 61 -12.61 4.36 -12.10
N VAL A 62 -11.94 5.09 -12.99
CA VAL A 62 -12.17 6.53 -13.18
C VAL A 62 -13.61 6.79 -13.67
N ASP A 63 -14.07 6.04 -14.66
CA ASP A 63 -15.42 6.20 -15.22
C ASP A 63 -16.52 5.87 -14.19
N ASP A 64 -16.32 4.80 -13.41
CA ASP A 64 -17.20 4.43 -12.30
C ASP A 64 -17.25 5.55 -11.24
N LEU A 65 -16.10 6.09 -10.84
CA LEU A 65 -16.03 7.16 -9.84
C LEU A 65 -16.68 8.46 -10.31
N VAL A 66 -16.49 8.83 -11.58
CA VAL A 66 -17.15 9.99 -12.19
C VAL A 66 -18.67 9.79 -12.19
N SER A 67 -19.13 8.60 -12.56
CA SER A 67 -20.56 8.24 -12.58
C SER A 67 -21.18 8.30 -11.17
N ILE A 68 -20.50 7.77 -10.16
CA ILE A 68 -20.94 7.81 -8.75
C ILE A 68 -20.95 9.23 -8.19
N SER A 69 -20.09 10.12 -8.71
CA SER A 69 -20.03 11.51 -8.26
C SER A 69 -21.15 12.41 -8.80
N GLU A 70 -22.02 11.89 -9.68
CA GLU A 70 -23.10 12.65 -10.32
C GLU A 70 -22.63 13.97 -10.98
N GLY A 71 -21.41 13.96 -11.53
CA GLY A 71 -20.80 15.11 -12.19
C GLY A 71 -20.04 16.07 -11.26
N ALA A 72 -19.95 15.78 -9.96
CA ALA A 72 -19.13 16.57 -9.02
C ALA A 72 -17.62 16.41 -9.27
N LEU A 73 -17.18 15.27 -9.81
CA LEU A 73 -15.79 14.99 -10.15
C LEU A 73 -15.65 14.74 -11.65
N LYS A 74 -14.60 15.31 -12.25
CA LYS A 74 -14.18 15.04 -13.63
C LYS A 74 -13.02 14.05 -13.63
N ALA A 75 -12.88 13.28 -14.71
CA ALA A 75 -11.79 12.33 -14.91
C ALA A 75 -10.39 12.97 -14.69
N GLU A 76 -10.21 14.23 -15.12
CA GLU A 76 -8.97 14.98 -14.96
C GLU A 76 -8.56 15.22 -13.50
N GLN A 77 -9.50 15.18 -12.55
CA GLN A 77 -9.25 15.40 -11.12
C GLN A 77 -8.87 14.10 -10.38
N ILE A 78 -9.06 12.95 -11.03
CA ILE A 78 -8.85 11.63 -10.46
C ILE A 78 -7.49 11.09 -10.91
N PHE A 79 -6.77 10.46 -9.99
CA PHE A 79 -5.62 9.64 -10.31
C PHE A 79 -5.77 8.30 -9.62
N VAL A 80 -5.80 7.23 -10.41
CA VAL A 80 -5.88 5.85 -9.94
C VAL A 80 -4.53 5.20 -10.17
N SER A 81 -4.07 4.40 -9.21
CA SER A 81 -2.84 3.63 -9.33
C SER A 81 -3.08 2.20 -8.88
N ILE A 82 -2.82 1.26 -9.79
CA ILE A 82 -2.79 -0.17 -9.48
C ILE A 82 -1.38 -0.55 -9.03
N VAL A 83 -1.25 -0.90 -7.74
CA VAL A 83 0.04 -1.25 -7.13
C VAL A 83 0.14 -2.77 -7.00
N ASN A 84 1.19 -3.35 -7.56
CA ASN A 84 1.49 -4.78 -7.46
C ASN A 84 2.69 -4.98 -6.52
N ILE A 85 2.52 -5.76 -5.47
CA ILE A 85 3.57 -6.12 -4.51
C ILE A 85 3.81 -7.62 -4.65
N HIS A 86 5.04 -8.03 -4.93
CA HIS A 86 5.40 -9.44 -5.02
C HIS A 86 6.85 -9.72 -4.63
N PHE A 87 7.17 -10.99 -4.40
CA PHE A 87 8.47 -11.46 -3.92
C PHE A 87 9.51 -11.56 -5.05
N GLY A 88 9.50 -10.61 -5.98
CA GLY A 88 10.36 -10.60 -7.17
C GLY A 88 10.01 -11.60 -8.29
N MET A 89 9.15 -12.60 -8.03
CA MET A 89 8.79 -13.65 -9.00
C MET A 89 7.29 -13.74 -9.30
N LYS A 90 6.59 -12.60 -9.36
CA LYS A 90 5.13 -12.52 -9.55
C LYS A 90 4.42 -13.40 -8.50
N HIS A 91 3.57 -14.35 -8.90
CA HIS A 91 2.80 -15.20 -8.00
C HIS A 91 3.59 -16.39 -7.42
N LYS A 92 4.86 -16.57 -7.79
CA LYS A 92 5.67 -17.74 -7.39
C LYS A 92 6.49 -17.45 -6.13
N ASP A 93 6.71 -18.49 -5.32
CA ASP A 93 7.67 -18.44 -4.22
C ASP A 93 9.10 -18.42 -4.80
N PRO A 94 9.91 -17.37 -4.53
CA PRO A 94 11.29 -17.35 -4.99
C PRO A 94 12.15 -18.46 -4.36
N VAL A 95 11.80 -18.99 -3.19
CA VAL A 95 12.54 -20.07 -2.53
C VAL A 95 12.54 -21.35 -3.37
N ASP A 96 11.46 -21.60 -4.14
CA ASP A 96 11.37 -22.73 -5.05
C ASP A 96 12.46 -22.70 -6.14
N ALA A 97 12.95 -21.50 -6.50
CA ALA A 97 14.03 -21.34 -7.47
C ALA A 97 15.42 -21.54 -6.86
N VAL A 98 15.57 -21.48 -5.53
CA VAL A 98 16.86 -21.59 -4.83
C VAL A 98 17.28 -23.06 -4.68
N VAL A 99 18.57 -23.36 -4.83
CA VAL A 99 19.15 -24.68 -4.52
C VAL A 99 20.01 -24.53 -3.27
N PHE A 100 19.77 -25.40 -2.29
CA PHE A 100 20.50 -25.42 -1.02
C PHE A 100 21.50 -26.58 -1.00
N TYR A 101 22.51 -26.50 -0.14
CA TYR A 101 23.50 -27.57 0.05
C TYR A 101 23.53 -28.00 1.51
N ASN A 102 23.59 -29.30 1.76
CA ASN A 102 23.76 -29.83 3.12
C ASN A 102 25.24 -29.77 3.52
N LYS A 103 25.57 -30.14 4.77
CA LYS A 103 26.96 -30.19 5.26
C LYS A 103 27.86 -31.17 4.48
N SER A 104 27.25 -32.10 3.75
CA SER A 104 27.93 -33.04 2.85
C SER A 104 28.01 -32.51 1.41
N TYR A 105 27.72 -31.23 1.17
CA TYR A 105 27.75 -30.56 -0.13
C TYR A 105 26.83 -31.16 -1.19
N GLN A 106 25.75 -31.84 -0.78
CA GLN A 106 24.76 -32.37 -1.71
C GLN A 106 23.65 -31.32 -1.96
N PRO A 107 23.30 -31.04 -3.23
CA PRO A 107 22.26 -30.08 -3.56
C PRO A 107 20.87 -30.65 -3.24
N PHE A 108 19.99 -29.82 -2.68
CA PHE A 108 18.61 -30.18 -2.43
C PHE A 108 17.68 -28.97 -2.53
N LYS A 109 16.38 -29.25 -2.70
CA LYS A 109 15.30 -28.26 -2.65
C LYS A 109 14.61 -28.34 -1.30
N VAL A 110 14.28 -27.18 -0.73
CA VAL A 110 13.51 -27.08 0.50
C VAL A 110 12.04 -26.87 0.10
N ARG A 111 11.15 -27.74 0.58
CA ARG A 111 9.70 -27.54 0.40
C ARG A 111 9.17 -26.64 1.50
N LYS A 112 8.15 -25.86 1.18
CA LYS A 112 7.54 -24.90 2.11
C LYS A 112 7.18 -25.51 3.47
N GLU A 113 6.65 -26.73 3.46
CA GLU A 113 6.21 -27.46 4.66
C GLU A 113 7.36 -27.81 5.61
N GLN A 114 8.59 -27.85 5.09
CA GLN A 114 9.80 -28.17 5.85
C GLN A 114 10.38 -26.95 6.57
N VAL A 115 9.92 -25.73 6.24
CA VAL A 115 10.47 -24.48 6.78
C VAL A 115 9.67 -24.01 7.98
N SER A 116 8.41 -23.62 7.76
CA SER A 116 7.55 -23.12 8.83
C SER A 116 6.09 -23.02 8.37
N GLN A 117 5.16 -23.19 9.32
CA GLN A 117 3.72 -23.05 9.10
C GLN A 117 3.26 -21.58 9.02
N ILE A 118 4.10 -20.62 9.43
CA ILE A 118 3.77 -19.18 9.41
C ILE A 118 4.20 -18.47 8.11
N LEU A 119 4.56 -19.23 7.08
CA LEU A 119 4.97 -18.66 5.80
C LEU A 119 3.79 -18.09 5.01
N PRO A 120 3.98 -16.98 4.26
CA PRO A 120 2.96 -16.42 3.39
C PRO A 120 2.37 -17.47 2.45
N GLN A 121 1.04 -17.49 2.29
CA GLN A 121 0.38 -18.37 1.32
C GLN A 121 0.31 -17.75 -0.08
N LYS A 122 0.31 -16.43 -0.16
CA LYS A 122 0.33 -15.67 -1.41
C LYS A 122 1.62 -14.86 -1.48
N PHE A 123 2.26 -14.87 -2.64
CA PHE A 123 3.53 -14.17 -2.90
C PHE A 123 3.35 -12.90 -3.74
N HIS A 124 2.09 -12.56 -4.00
CA HIS A 124 1.69 -11.42 -4.81
C HIS A 124 0.38 -10.83 -4.26
N GLU A 125 0.32 -9.51 -4.23
CA GLU A 125 -0.81 -8.71 -3.78
C GLU A 125 -1.02 -7.54 -4.74
N ARG A 126 -2.28 -7.19 -5.02
CA ARG A 126 -2.64 -6.05 -5.86
C ARG A 126 -3.55 -5.11 -5.13
N TYR A 127 -3.26 -3.83 -5.20
CA TYR A 127 -4.00 -2.78 -4.54
C TYR A 127 -4.48 -1.74 -5.56
N VAL A 128 -5.71 -1.26 -5.38
CA VAL A 128 -6.19 -0.05 -6.04
C VAL A 128 -6.02 1.11 -5.07
N ARG A 129 -5.27 2.14 -5.49
CA ARG A 129 -5.13 3.39 -4.76
C ARG A 129 -5.75 4.52 -5.54
N VAL A 130 -6.53 5.35 -4.87
CA VAL A 130 -7.18 6.52 -5.49
C VAL A 130 -6.64 7.80 -4.85
N TYR A 131 -6.36 8.79 -5.70
CA TYR A 131 -5.85 10.10 -5.32
C TYR A 131 -6.68 11.19 -5.98
N ALA A 132 -6.93 12.27 -5.23
CA ALA A 132 -7.50 13.50 -5.75
C ALA A 132 -6.39 14.50 -6.07
N LYS A 133 -6.43 15.13 -7.26
CA LYS A 133 -5.42 16.11 -7.65
C LYS A 133 -5.54 17.44 -6.89
N SER A 134 -6.74 17.77 -6.41
CA SER A 134 -7.01 18.91 -5.52
C SER A 134 -7.33 18.43 -4.10
N ARG A 135 -7.10 19.32 -3.13
CA ARG A 135 -7.47 19.07 -1.72
C ARG A 135 -8.98 19.15 -1.51
N GLU A 136 -9.66 20.02 -2.24
CA GLU A 136 -11.11 20.26 -2.16
C GLU A 136 -11.88 19.00 -2.57
N ASP A 137 -11.48 18.39 -3.68
CA ASP A 137 -12.10 17.18 -4.23
C ASP A 137 -11.92 15.94 -3.34
N SER A 138 -10.95 15.96 -2.42
CA SER A 138 -10.56 14.77 -1.67
C SER A 138 -11.68 14.20 -0.80
N VAL A 139 -12.56 15.04 -0.26
CA VAL A 139 -13.69 14.58 0.58
C VAL A 139 -14.71 13.85 -0.27
N THR A 140 -15.10 14.43 -1.40
CA THR A 140 -16.03 13.83 -2.36
C THR A 140 -15.45 12.54 -2.94
N MET A 141 -14.18 12.56 -3.34
CA MET A 141 -13.47 11.39 -3.87
C MET A 141 -13.47 10.22 -2.88
N ARG A 142 -13.23 10.48 -1.59
CA ARG A 142 -13.30 9.43 -0.55
C ARG A 142 -14.67 8.78 -0.50
N ARG A 143 -15.73 9.58 -0.47
CA ARG A 143 -17.12 9.08 -0.44
C ARG A 143 -17.45 8.26 -1.69
N CYS A 144 -17.09 8.75 -2.88
CA CYS A 144 -17.29 8.03 -4.12
C CYS A 144 -16.52 6.71 -4.14
N PHE A 145 -15.29 6.69 -3.63
CA PHE A 145 -14.46 5.49 -3.57
C PHE A 145 -14.99 4.45 -2.57
N GLU A 146 -15.48 4.86 -1.41
CA GLU A 146 -16.14 3.99 -0.44
C GLU A 146 -17.42 3.37 -1.02
N ALA A 147 -18.24 4.17 -1.70
CA ALA A 147 -19.44 3.69 -2.39
C ALA A 147 -19.10 2.71 -3.52
N TRP A 148 -18.07 3.01 -4.32
CA TRP A 148 -17.57 2.11 -5.36
C TRP A 148 -17.11 0.77 -4.80
N CYS A 149 -16.34 0.77 -3.72
CA CYS A 149 -15.90 -0.45 -3.05
C CYS A 149 -17.08 -1.27 -2.52
N SER A 150 -18.06 -0.60 -1.91
CA SER A 150 -19.26 -1.23 -1.37
C SER A 150 -20.10 -1.89 -2.48
N ASN A 151 -20.28 -1.21 -3.62
CA ASN A 151 -21.05 -1.72 -4.76
C ASN A 151 -20.38 -2.95 -5.40
N LYS A 152 -19.04 -2.99 -5.43
CA LYS A 152 -18.27 -4.11 -5.98
C LYS A 152 -18.02 -5.24 -4.97
N GLY A 153 -18.42 -5.05 -3.70
CA GLY A 153 -18.14 -6.02 -2.62
C GLY A 153 -16.66 -6.11 -2.25
N TYR A 154 -15.87 -5.08 -2.52
CA TYR A 154 -14.48 -5.00 -2.13
C TYR A 154 -14.33 -4.63 -0.65
N PRO A 155 -13.20 -4.98 0.00
CA PRO A 155 -12.90 -4.51 1.34
C PRO A 155 -13.03 -2.98 1.41
N VAL A 156 -13.70 -2.52 2.46
CA VAL A 156 -13.88 -1.07 2.70
C VAL A 156 -12.51 -0.41 2.73
N PRO A 157 -12.35 0.75 2.05
CA PRO A 157 -11.05 1.42 1.94
C PRO A 157 -10.36 1.58 3.29
N HIS A 158 -9.15 1.03 3.39
CA HIS A 158 -8.27 1.40 4.49
C HIS A 158 -7.72 2.78 4.16
N ILE A 159 -8.08 3.77 4.97
CA ILE A 159 -7.32 5.00 5.04
C ILE A 159 -6.00 4.57 5.70
N LEU A 160 -4.87 4.83 5.05
CA LEU A 160 -3.59 4.93 5.74
C LEU A 160 -3.70 6.15 6.66
N GLU A 161 -4.57 6.09 7.67
CA GLU A 161 -4.37 6.85 8.89
C GLU A 161 -3.06 6.28 9.39
N GLY A 162 -1.95 6.94 9.05
CA GLY A 162 -0.67 6.59 9.66
C GLY A 162 -0.95 6.52 11.13
N ASP A 163 -0.84 5.32 11.69
CA ASP A 163 -1.29 4.95 13.01
C ASP A 163 -1.27 6.14 13.97
N CYS A 164 -2.44 6.77 14.16
CA CYS A 164 -2.69 7.62 15.32
C CYS A 164 -2.77 6.76 16.58
N THR A 165 -2.45 5.45 16.50
CA THR A 165 -1.82 4.75 17.62
C THR A 165 -0.49 5.45 17.93
N ARG A 166 -0.60 6.60 18.58
CA ARG A 166 0.18 6.83 19.79
C ARG A 166 0.25 5.48 20.47
N TYR A 167 1.44 4.87 20.49
CA TYR A 167 1.78 3.86 21.46
C TYR A 167 1.63 4.54 22.84
N SER A 168 0.38 4.62 23.26
CA SER A 168 -0.06 4.96 24.58
C SER A 168 -1.01 3.82 24.91
N SER A 169 -0.43 2.64 25.12
CA SER A 169 -1.10 1.68 25.99
C SER A 169 -1.42 2.47 27.26
N PRO A 170 -2.69 2.67 27.65
CA PRO A 170 -2.96 3.12 28.99
C PRO A 170 -2.28 2.09 29.90
N ALA A 171 -1.34 2.56 30.73
CA ALA A 171 -0.74 1.71 31.74
C ALA A 171 -1.90 1.00 32.47
N PRO A 172 -1.91 -0.34 32.54
CA PRO A 172 -2.94 -1.01 33.31
C PRO A 172 -2.86 -0.43 34.72
N ASN A 173 -3.97 0.15 35.19
CA ASN A 173 -4.09 0.66 36.53
C ASN A 173 -3.61 -0.44 37.48
N LEU A 174 -2.48 -0.20 38.13
CA LEU A 174 -2.05 -0.96 39.30
C LEU A 174 -3.19 -0.83 40.30
N ILE A 175 -4.04 -1.84 40.37
CA ILE A 175 -5.02 -1.99 41.44
C ILE A 175 -4.20 -2.14 42.72
N GLN A 176 -4.01 -1.03 43.43
CA GLN A 176 -3.65 -1.06 44.84
C GLN A 176 -4.88 -1.58 45.59
N GLY A 177 -4.84 -2.87 45.91
CA GLY A 177 -5.85 -3.56 46.70
C GLY A 177 -5.20 -4.66 47.51
N SER A 178 -4.56 -4.26 48.60
CA SER A 178 -4.16 -5.13 49.71
C SER A 178 -5.39 -5.77 50.37
N ASN A 179 -5.45 -7.11 50.45
CA ASN A 179 -5.39 -7.84 51.72
C ASN A 179 -5.62 -9.37 51.60
N HIS A 180 -4.67 -10.10 52.18
CA HIS A 180 -4.74 -11.35 52.94
C HIS A 180 -5.76 -12.47 52.60
N GLY A 181 -5.22 -13.68 52.39
CA GLY A 181 -5.81 -14.91 52.94
C GLY A 181 -5.67 -16.20 52.12
N ALA A 182 -4.83 -17.12 52.61
CA ALA A 182 -4.92 -18.59 52.49
C ALA A 182 -4.62 -19.33 51.15
N VAL A 183 -3.39 -19.87 51.10
CA VAL A 183 -3.02 -21.29 50.87
C VAL A 183 -4.03 -22.23 50.15
N ALA A 184 -3.66 -22.78 48.99
CA ALA A 184 -3.51 -24.24 48.77
C ALA A 184 -3.14 -24.61 47.31
N SER A 185 -2.06 -25.38 47.20
CA SER A 185 -1.67 -26.28 46.11
C SER A 185 -2.85 -27.05 45.48
N VAL A 186 -2.90 -27.18 44.15
CA VAL A 186 -3.01 -28.49 43.45
C VAL A 186 -2.43 -28.38 42.04
N VAL A 187 -1.32 -29.08 41.80
CA VAL A 187 -0.84 -29.50 40.48
C VAL A 187 -1.70 -30.68 40.03
N ARG A 188 -2.28 -30.65 38.83
CA ARG A 188 -2.65 -31.89 38.12
C ARG A 188 -2.53 -31.74 36.60
N SER A 189 -1.58 -32.50 36.07
CA SER A 189 -1.38 -32.85 34.69
C SER A 189 -2.59 -33.57 34.10
N LEU A 190 -2.87 -33.35 32.82
CA LEU A 190 -3.64 -34.26 31.98
C LEU A 190 -3.03 -34.26 30.58
N LYS A 191 -2.26 -35.34 30.30
CA LYS A 191 -2.04 -35.88 28.97
C LYS A 191 -3.24 -36.76 28.63
N LEU A 192 -3.75 -36.64 27.41
CA LEU A 192 -4.03 -37.74 26.49
C LEU A 192 -3.84 -37.19 25.07
#